data_AF-A0A4Q2LHA7-F1
#
_entry.id   AF-A0A4Q2LHA7-F1
#
_cell.length_a   1.000
_cell.length_b   1.000
_cell.length_c   1.000
_cell.angle_alpha   90.00
_cell.angle_beta   90.00
_cell.angle_gamma   90.00
#
_symmetry.space_group_name_H-M   'P 1'
#
loop_
_entity.id
_entity.type
_entity.pdbx_description
1 polymer ?
#
loop_
_entity_poly.entity_id
_entity_poly.type
_entity_poly.pdbx_seq_one_letter_code
_entity_poly.pdbx_strand_id
1 'polypeptide(L)'
;MLTIEYINTGKSYSDFEVEEKAKEIIDTHLDYLNQDMIYRTSSENLINSIRLYIVESKINPEGWLQFKCQDDVMAVNRFGNPEYWAKGFCDSNEKRISRMFIAQINLRKEHREINMK
;
A
#
# COMPACT_ATOMS: atom_id res chain seq x y z
N MET A 1 5.69 -15.03 -6.90
CA MET A 1 4.70 -14.33 -6.05
C MET A 1 5.40 -13.65 -4.88
N LEU A 2 5.17 -12.36 -4.66
CA LEU A 2 5.61 -11.61 -3.50
C LEU A 2 4.47 -11.48 -2.48
N THR A 3 4.69 -11.97 -1.26
CA THR A 3 3.76 -11.83 -0.14
C THR A 3 4.36 -10.93 0.93
N ILE A 4 3.68 -9.83 1.25
CA ILE A 4 4.00 -9.02 2.44
C ILE A 4 3.05 -9.46 3.56
N GLU A 5 3.60 -10.20 4.51
CA GLU A 5 2.87 -10.80 5.62
C GLU A 5 2.99 -9.92 6.86
N TYR A 6 1.88 -9.32 7.29
CA TYR A 6 1.79 -8.59 8.54
C TYR A 6 1.58 -9.55 9.72
N ILE A 7 2.56 -9.62 10.60
CA ILE A 7 2.54 -10.41 11.83
C ILE A 7 3.23 -9.66 12.97
N ASN A 8 2.74 -9.85 14.20
CA ASN A 8 3.27 -9.16 15.39
C ASN A 8 4.74 -9.47 15.68
N THR A 9 5.25 -10.62 15.23
CA THR A 9 6.65 -11.04 15.37
C THR A 9 7.50 -10.74 14.13
N GLY A 10 6.94 -10.02 13.15
CA GLY A 10 7.65 -9.64 11.94
C GLY A 10 8.70 -8.55 12.19
N LYS A 11 9.47 -8.23 11.15
CA LYS A 11 10.45 -7.15 11.26
C LYS A 11 9.73 -5.80 11.37
N SER A 12 10.11 -5.04 12.40
CA SER A 12 9.71 -3.63 12.54
C SER A 12 10.67 -2.75 11.73
N TYR A 13 10.12 -1.72 11.11
CA TYR A 13 10.83 -0.70 10.36
C TYR A 13 10.44 0.67 10.90
N SER A 14 11.43 1.54 11.04
CA SER A 14 11.23 2.94 11.40
C SER A 14 10.74 3.77 10.20
N ASP A 15 10.10 4.89 10.48
CA ASP A 15 9.63 5.82 9.44
C ASP A 15 10.78 6.38 8.58
N PHE A 16 12.02 6.35 9.06
CA PHE A 16 13.20 6.86 8.33
C PHE A 16 13.74 5.87 7.30
N GLU A 17 13.46 4.58 7.43
CA GLU A 17 14.02 3.52 6.56
C GLU A 17 12.96 2.80 5.71
N VAL A 18 11.68 2.98 6.04
CA VAL A 18 10.58 2.16 5.51
C VAL A 18 10.38 2.32 4.00
N GLU A 19 10.59 3.53 3.47
CA GLU A 19 10.49 3.80 2.03
C GLU A 19 11.63 3.13 1.24
N GLU A 20 12.88 3.27 1.73
CA GLU A 20 14.04 2.60 1.12
C GLU A 20 13.86 1.09 1.14
N LYS A 21 13.34 0.55 2.25
CA LYS A 21 13.06 -0.88 2.35
C LYS A 21 11.95 -1.33 1.41
N ALA A 22 10.88 -0.56 1.26
CA ALA A 22 9.80 -0.88 0.32
C ALA A 22 10.34 -0.98 -1.11
N LYS A 23 11.19 -0.03 -1.51
CA LYS A 23 11.89 -0.06 -2.79
C LYS A 23 12.76 -1.32 -2.93
N GLU A 24 13.62 -1.61 -1.96
CA GLU A 24 14.50 -2.79 -1.98
C GLU A 24 13.71 -4.09 -2.18
N ILE A 25 12.59 -4.25 -1.46
CA ILE A 25 11.75 -5.45 -1.54
C ILE A 25 11.16 -5.60 -2.95
N ILE A 26 10.59 -4.52 -3.50
CA ILE A 26 9.98 -4.55 -4.83
C ILE A 26 11.03 -4.77 -5.91
N ASP A 27 12.14 -4.02 -5.89
CA ASP A 27 13.21 -4.15 -6.87
C ASP A 27 13.79 -5.56 -6.87
N THR A 28 14.04 -6.12 -5.68
CA THR A 28 14.51 -7.51 -5.55
C THR A 28 13.51 -8.49 -6.15
N HIS A 29 12.21 -8.33 -5.88
CA HIS A 29 11.22 -9.25 -6.46
C HIS A 29 11.13 -9.14 -7.98
N LEU A 30 11.23 -7.93 -8.54
CA LEU A 30 11.23 -7.72 -9.98
C LEU A 30 12.43 -8.39 -10.66
N ASP A 31 13.60 -8.42 -10.01
CA ASP A 31 14.78 -9.13 -10.49
C ASP A 31 14.61 -10.66 -10.45
N TYR A 32 13.73 -11.17 -9.58
CA TYR A 32 13.50 -12.61 -9.35
C TYR A 32 12.01 -13.01 -9.43
N LEU A 33 11.29 -12.54 -10.46
CA LEU A 33 9.83 -12.76 -10.62
C LEU A 33 9.39 -14.24 -10.60
N ASN A 34 10.28 -15.15 -10.95
CA ASN A 34 10.03 -16.59 -10.94
C ASN A 34 10.12 -17.24 -9.56
N GLN A 35 10.47 -16.49 -8.51
CA GLN A 35 10.57 -16.98 -7.15
C GLN A 35 9.43 -16.46 -6.28
N ASP A 36 8.95 -17.34 -5.41
CA ASP A 36 8.03 -16.95 -4.35
C ASP A 36 8.82 -16.38 -3.18
N MET A 37 8.46 -15.15 -2.77
CA MET A 37 9.12 -14.42 -1.71
C MET A 37 8.09 -14.03 -0.65
N ILE A 38 8.43 -14.25 0.62
CA ILE A 38 7.58 -13.87 1.75
C ILE A 38 8.38 -12.93 2.65
N TYR A 39 7.91 -11.69 2.76
CA TYR A 39 8.47 -10.68 3.65
C TYR A 39 7.54 -10.49 4.84
N ARG A 40 8.04 -10.77 6.05
CA ARG A 40 7.27 -10.66 7.29
C ARG A 40 7.58 -9.35 7.99
N THR A 41 6.55 -8.55 8.25
CA THR A 41 6.68 -7.27 8.93
C THR A 41 5.67 -7.11 10.06
N SER A 42 6.05 -6.35 11.08
CA SER A 42 5.12 -5.86 12.10
C SER A 42 4.77 -4.38 11.90
N SER A 43 5.25 -3.74 10.82
CA SER A 43 5.06 -2.32 10.52
C SER A 43 4.05 -2.12 9.40
N GLU A 44 2.88 -1.58 9.74
CA GLU A 44 1.85 -1.22 8.76
C GLU A 44 2.36 -0.20 7.72
N ASN A 45 3.25 0.71 8.15
CA ASN A 45 3.86 1.71 7.28
C ASN A 45 4.65 1.09 6.11
N LEU A 46 5.14 -0.15 6.23
CA LEU A 46 5.81 -0.82 5.10
C LEU A 46 4.82 -1.10 3.97
N ILE A 47 3.60 -1.53 4.30
CA ILE A 47 2.58 -1.83 3.30
C ILE A 47 2.14 -0.57 2.57
N ASN A 48 2.06 0.56 3.28
CA ASN A 48 1.77 1.86 2.67
C ASN A 48 2.91 2.36 1.80
N SER A 49 4.16 2.17 2.24
CA SER A 49 5.35 2.55 1.47
C SER A 49 5.50 1.71 0.20
N ILE A 50 5.18 0.41 0.26
CA ILE A 50 5.12 -0.46 -0.93
C ILE A 50 4.08 0.05 -1.91
N ARG A 51 2.86 0.36 -1.44
CA ARG A 51 1.79 0.91 -2.27
C ARG A 51 2.18 2.22 -2.93
N LEU A 52 2.79 3.12 -2.17
CA LEU A 52 3.29 4.38 -2.68
C LEU A 52 4.32 4.15 -3.79
N TYR A 53 5.32 3.32 -3.54
CA TYR A 53 6.38 3.01 -4.50
C TYR A 53 5.85 2.41 -5.81
N ILE A 54 4.87 1.50 -5.73
CA ILE A 54 4.19 0.93 -6.90
C ILE A 54 3.55 2.03 -7.76
N VAL A 55 2.81 2.94 -7.13
CA VAL A 55 2.09 4.02 -7.83
C VAL A 55 3.06 5.04 -8.43
N GLU A 56 4.07 5.48 -7.67
CA GLU A 56 5.06 6.45 -8.12
C GLU A 56 5.91 5.91 -9.28
N SER A 57 6.26 4.62 -9.21
CA SER A 57 7.06 3.94 -10.23
C SER A 57 6.23 3.39 -11.40
N LYS A 58 4.90 3.53 -11.36
CA LYS A 58 3.96 3.02 -12.38
C LYS A 58 4.09 1.51 -12.64
N ILE A 59 4.38 0.76 -11.59
CA ILE A 59 4.51 -0.70 -11.63
C ILE A 59 3.09 -1.30 -11.62
N ASN A 60 2.85 -2.35 -12.40
CA ASN A 60 1.61 -3.12 -12.30
C ASN A 60 1.83 -4.35 -11.39
N PRO A 61 1.31 -4.36 -10.16
CA PRO A 61 1.50 -5.45 -9.19
C PRO A 61 0.53 -6.62 -9.33
N GLU A 62 -0.47 -6.49 -10.21
CA GLU A 62 -1.57 -7.44 -10.31
C GLU A 62 -1.07 -8.84 -10.74
N GLY A 63 -1.48 -9.86 -9.99
CA GLY A 63 -1.11 -11.25 -10.24
C GLY A 63 0.21 -11.71 -9.62
N TRP A 64 1.04 -10.81 -9.07
CA TRP A 64 2.30 -11.21 -8.44
C TRP A 64 2.59 -10.59 -7.07
N LEU A 65 1.86 -9.56 -6.63
CA LEU A 65 1.91 -9.05 -5.27
C LEU A 65 0.65 -9.47 -4.51
N GLN A 66 0.81 -9.76 -3.23
CA GLN A 66 -0.30 -9.92 -2.28
C GLN A 66 0.12 -9.48 -0.88
N PHE A 67 -0.86 -9.06 -0.10
CA PHE A 67 -0.69 -8.83 1.34
C PHE A 67 -1.32 -9.98 2.12
N LYS A 68 -0.79 -10.28 3.30
CA LYS A 68 -1.33 -11.32 4.15
C LYS A 68 -1.39 -10.83 5.59
N CYS A 69 -2.49 -11.04 6.27
CA CYS A 69 -2.63 -10.79 7.69
C CYS A 69 -3.34 -11.98 8.32
N GLN A 70 -2.70 -12.65 9.28
CA GLN A 70 -3.20 -13.93 9.83
C GLN A 70 -3.44 -14.96 8.72
N ASP A 71 -4.66 -15.47 8.56
CA ASP A 71 -5.03 -16.44 7.52
C ASP A 71 -5.63 -15.77 6.26
N ASP A 72 -5.83 -14.45 6.28
CA ASP A 72 -6.41 -13.71 5.17
C ASP A 72 -5.32 -13.27 4.17
N VAL A 73 -5.43 -13.75 2.94
CA VAL A 73 -4.61 -13.33 1.80
C VAL A 73 -5.39 -12.32 0.96
N MET A 74 -4.83 -11.13 0.80
CA MET A 74 -5.42 -10.01 0.09
C MET A 74 -4.64 -9.77 -1.20
N ALA A 75 -5.21 -10.20 -2.33
CA ALA A 75 -4.67 -9.88 -3.64
C ALA A 75 -4.74 -8.37 -3.89
N VAL A 76 -3.75 -7.82 -4.59
CA VAL A 76 -3.74 -6.40 -4.95
C VAL A 76 -4.12 -6.17 -6.41
N ASN A 77 -4.83 -5.07 -6.65
CA ASN A 77 -5.14 -4.60 -7.99
C ASN A 77 -3.95 -3.84 -8.61
N ARG A 78 -4.08 -3.43 -9.88
CA ARG A 78 -3.09 -2.63 -10.61
C ARG A 78 -2.54 -1.36 -9.93
N PHE A 79 -3.18 -0.87 -8.87
CA PHE A 79 -2.76 0.31 -8.10
C PHE A 79 -2.11 -0.05 -6.76
N GLY A 80 -1.81 -1.32 -6.53
CA GLY A 80 -1.25 -1.82 -5.27
C GLY A 80 -2.25 -1.90 -4.12
N ASN A 81 -3.53 -1.58 -4.36
CA ASN A 81 -4.54 -1.64 -3.31
C ASN A 81 -5.10 -3.05 -3.19
N PRO A 82 -5.25 -3.59 -1.98
CA PRO A 82 -5.92 -4.87 -1.80
C PRO A 82 -7.40 -4.76 -2.18
N GLU A 83 -7.97 -5.83 -2.72
CA GLU A 83 -9.40 -5.87 -3.09
C GLU A 83 -10.32 -5.72 -1.88
N TYR A 84 -9.87 -6.24 -0.73
CA TYR A 84 -10.51 -6.08 0.57
C TYR A 84 -9.42 -6.04 1.66
N TRP A 85 -9.75 -5.44 2.80
CA TRP A 85 -8.87 -5.44 3.97
C TRP A 85 -9.34 -6.48 4.99
N ALA A 86 -8.41 -7.30 5.47
CA ALA A 86 -8.64 -8.23 6.57
C ALA A 86 -9.13 -7.46 7.83
N LYS A 87 -10.03 -8.07 8.60
CA LYS A 87 -10.62 -7.40 9.77
C LYS A 87 -9.54 -7.21 10.85
N GLY A 88 -9.38 -5.96 11.30
CA GLY A 88 -8.35 -5.61 12.29
C GLY A 88 -7.01 -5.22 11.67
N PHE A 89 -6.90 -5.28 10.35
CA PHE A 89 -5.78 -4.72 9.59
C PHE A 89 -6.13 -3.28 9.18
N CYS A 90 -5.19 -2.34 9.36
CA CYS A 90 -5.47 -0.90 9.44
C CYS A 90 -6.09 -0.28 8.17
N ASP A 91 -7.39 -0.03 8.25
CA ASP A 91 -8.19 0.62 7.19
C ASP A 91 -8.80 1.96 7.67
N SER A 92 -8.76 2.23 8.98
CA SER A 92 -9.50 3.35 9.57
C SER A 92 -8.88 4.72 9.28
N ASN A 93 -7.55 4.82 9.33
CA ASN A 93 -6.83 6.07 9.10
C ASN A 93 -6.79 6.43 7.62
N GLU A 94 -6.57 5.45 6.74
CA GLU A 94 -6.60 5.68 5.28
C GLU A 94 -7.97 6.15 4.82
N LYS A 95 -9.04 5.45 5.23
CA LYS A 95 -10.42 5.88 4.96
C LYS A 95 -10.71 7.29 5.46
N ARG A 96 -10.09 7.71 6.56
CA ARG A 96 -10.24 9.08 7.07
C ARG A 96 -9.49 10.08 6.18
N ILE A 97 -8.24 9.80 5.81
CA ILE A 97 -7.41 10.67 4.95
C ILE A 97 -8.02 10.79 3.55
N SER A 98 -8.44 9.69 2.92
CA SER A 98 -9.08 9.73 1.61
C SER A 98 -10.35 10.58 1.61
N ARG A 99 -11.19 10.48 2.66
CA ARG A 99 -12.38 11.33 2.82
C ARG A 99 -12.01 12.81 2.94
N MET A 100 -10.95 13.14 3.69
CA MET A 100 -10.46 14.53 3.80
C MET A 100 -9.99 15.08 2.44
N PHE A 101 -9.25 14.29 1.66
CA PHE A 101 -8.80 14.71 0.32
C PHE A 101 -9.97 14.93 -0.63
N ILE A 102 -10.96 14.03 -0.65
CA ILE A 102 -12.17 14.18 -1.48
C ILE A 102 -12.91 15.46 -1.09
N ALA A 103 -13.10 15.72 0.21
CA ALA A 103 -13.73 16.94 0.69
C ALA A 103 -12.98 18.21 0.26
N GLN A 104 -11.64 18.22 0.37
CA GLN A 104 -10.80 19.33 -0.06
C GLN A 104 -10.87 19.57 -1.58
N ILE A 105 -10.90 18.51 -2.39
CA ILE A 105 -11.06 18.61 -3.85
C ILE A 105 -12.42 19.24 -4.18
N ASN A 106 -13.50 18.81 -3.51
CA ASN A 106 -14.83 19.34 -3.74
C ASN A 106 -14.94 20.82 -3.36
N LEU A 107 -14.42 21.22 -2.19
CA LEU A 107 -14.36 22.62 -1.77
C LEU A 107 -13.62 23.50 -2.80
N ARG A 108 -12.52 23.00 -3.38
CA ARG A 108 -11.77 23.71 -4.43
C ARG A 108 -12.55 23.85 -5.74
N LYS A 109 -13.39 22.86 -6.10
CA LYS A 109 -14.25 22.93 -7.29
C LYS A 109 -15.35 23.96 -7.10
N GLU A 110 -16.05 23.94 -5.97
CA GLU A 110 -17.10 24.91 -5.62
C GLU A 110 -16.55 26.34 -5.64
N HIS A 111 -15.37 26.57 -5.06
CA HIS A 111 -14.74 27.89 -5.06
C HIS A 111 -14.34 28.37 -6.47
N ARG A 112 -13.98 27.47 -7.39
CA ARG A 112 -13.71 27.84 -8.80
C ARG A 112 -15.00 28.22 -9.54
N GLU A 113 -16.09 27.51 -9.32
CA GLU A 113 -17.39 27.81 -9.95
C GLU A 113 -17.97 29.15 -9.48
N ILE A 114 -17.74 29.52 -8.21
CA ILE A 114 -18.13 30.83 -7.68
C ILE A 114 -17.34 31.96 -8.33
N ASN A 115 -16.03 31.79 -8.54
CA ASN A 115 -15.16 32.82 -9.13
C ASN A 115 -15.27 32.94 -10.66
N MET A 116 -16.03 32.06 -11.31
CA MET A 116 -16.30 32.11 -12.76
C MET A 116 -17.68 32.72 -13.09
N LYS A 117 -18.46 33.11 -12.08
CA LYS A 117 -19.73 33.85 -12.21
C LYS A 117 -19.53 35.32 -11.85
#